data_AF-A0AA35WR41-F1
#
_entry.id   AF-A0AA35WR41-F1
#
_cell.length_a   1.000
_cell.length_b   1.000
_cell.length_c   1.000
_cell.angle_alpha   90.00
_cell.angle_beta   90.00
_cell.angle_gamma   90.00
#
_symmetry.space_group_name_H-M   'P 1'
#
loop_
_entity.id
_entity.type
_entity.pdbx_description
1 polymer ?
#
loop_
_entity_poly.entity_id
_entity_poly.type
_entity_poly.pdbx_seq_one_letter_code
_entity_poly.pdbx_strand_id
1 'polypeptide(L)'
;MLSPAFASRFLSLPSLFTTTRRHSLPLSAGLPTRRGPLLSRAAALSSPPPHAATDCNMSSLEDLVFDNRALKSLPIDPETQNYVRSVAGACFSRVRPTPLSNPRLVVHSPSALHLVGLSPDQLSRPGFVEYMSGNKILPGSEPASHCYCGHQFGHFSGQLGDGCAHYLGEVVGPGGQRWELQLKGSGKTPYSRFADGRKVLRSSIREFLCSEAMHYLGIPTTRAGSCITSDDTVTRDILYSGHPIQERCTVITRIAPTFIRFGSFEIFKTRDRETGRVGPSVGREDILHQLLDFVTQSYYPQVHIQEPEDRRARTALFFRDLCVRTAHLVSAWQCVGFCHGLV
;
A
#
# COMPACT_ATOMS: atom_id res chain seq x y z
N MET A 1 -11.04 -36.24 18.73
CA MET A 1 -9.69 -36.60 19.20
C MET A 1 -8.87 -37.08 18.02
N LEU A 2 -7.89 -36.28 17.57
CA LEU A 2 -6.64 -36.68 16.92
C LEU A 2 -5.78 -35.42 16.75
N SER A 3 -4.49 -35.57 17.05
CA SER A 3 -3.51 -34.58 17.50
C SER A 3 -2.76 -33.87 16.35
N PRO A 4 -2.17 -32.67 16.57
CA PRO A 4 -1.38 -31.95 15.57
C PRO A 4 0.10 -32.41 15.58
N ALA A 5 0.62 -32.84 14.43
CA ALA A 5 2.06 -33.11 14.28
C ALA A 5 2.48 -32.99 12.80
N PHE A 6 2.67 -31.78 12.30
CA PHE A 6 3.40 -31.53 11.04
C PHE A 6 4.13 -30.18 11.10
N ALA A 7 4.93 -29.99 12.15
CA ALA A 7 5.84 -28.85 12.26
C ALA A 7 7.11 -29.28 13.02
N SER A 8 7.82 -30.27 12.48
CA SER A 8 9.19 -30.63 12.91
C SER A 8 9.73 -31.67 11.93
N ARG A 9 10.37 -31.19 10.84
CA ARG A 9 11.33 -31.93 10.01
C ARG A 9 11.77 -31.01 8.89
N PHE A 10 12.78 -30.18 9.16
CA PHE A 10 13.81 -29.76 8.19
C PHE A 10 14.87 -28.97 8.95
N LEU A 11 15.53 -29.64 9.89
CA LEU A 11 16.83 -29.24 10.42
C LEU A 11 17.69 -30.51 10.49
N SER A 12 18.49 -30.68 9.45
CA SER A 12 19.83 -31.30 9.42
C SER A 12 20.03 -32.01 8.09
N LEU A 13 21.11 -31.66 7.40
CA LEU A 13 22.00 -32.57 6.69
C LEU A 13 23.32 -31.81 6.39
N PRO A 14 24.45 -32.52 6.33
CA PRO A 14 25.77 -31.99 6.69
C PRO A 14 26.56 -31.39 5.52
N SER A 15 27.60 -30.64 5.89
CA SER A 15 28.69 -30.19 5.04
C SER A 15 29.38 -31.36 4.32
N LEU A 16 29.48 -31.27 3.00
CA LEU A 16 30.40 -32.07 2.20
C LEU A 16 31.25 -31.13 1.34
N PHE A 17 32.49 -30.93 1.80
CA PHE A 17 33.59 -30.44 0.98
C PHE A 17 33.95 -31.53 -0.03
N THR A 18 33.88 -31.22 -1.32
CA THR A 18 34.59 -31.97 -2.35
C THR A 18 35.28 -31.03 -3.33
N THR A 19 36.60 -31.21 -3.37
CA THR A 19 37.60 -30.56 -4.19
C THR A 19 37.31 -30.74 -5.68
N THR A 20 37.25 -29.66 -6.46
CA THR A 20 37.30 -29.73 -7.92
C THR A 20 38.52 -28.98 -8.46
N ARG A 21 39.22 -29.69 -9.36
CA ARG A 21 40.54 -29.41 -9.91
C ARG A 21 40.61 -28.10 -10.69
N ARG A 22 41.76 -27.43 -10.54
CA ARG A 22 42.27 -26.40 -11.45
C ARG A 22 42.53 -27.01 -12.82
N HIS A 23 42.01 -26.37 -13.87
CA HIS A 23 42.61 -26.40 -15.20
C HIS A 23 42.92 -24.97 -15.64
N SER A 24 44.21 -24.70 -15.76
CA SER A 24 44.83 -23.53 -16.37
C SER A 24 45.07 -23.77 -17.86
N LEU A 25 44.99 -22.71 -18.68
CA LEU A 25 45.82 -22.36 -19.88
C LEU A 25 45.06 -21.33 -20.76
N PRO A 26 45.72 -20.56 -21.65
CA PRO A 26 46.71 -19.51 -21.39
C PRO A 26 46.32 -18.14 -22.01
N LEU A 27 47.05 -17.08 -21.63
CA LEU A 27 47.02 -15.75 -22.26
C LEU A 27 47.69 -15.75 -23.64
N SER A 28 47.10 -15.04 -24.62
CA SER A 28 47.85 -14.33 -25.66
C SER A 28 47.03 -13.25 -26.39
N ALA A 29 47.53 -12.03 -26.30
CA ALA A 29 47.62 -10.91 -27.27
C ALA A 29 46.48 -10.53 -28.23
N GLY A 30 46.18 -9.21 -28.25
CA GLY A 30 45.84 -8.49 -29.49
C GLY A 30 44.71 -7.47 -29.41
N LEU A 31 45.01 -6.22 -29.03
CA LEU A 31 44.17 -5.04 -29.32
C LEU A 31 44.27 -4.68 -30.82
N PRO A 32 43.23 -4.04 -31.41
CA PRO A 32 43.38 -2.60 -31.60
C PRO A 32 42.15 -1.78 -31.22
N THR A 33 42.46 -0.60 -30.68
CA THR A 33 41.59 0.50 -30.28
C THR A 33 40.93 1.21 -31.45
N ARG A 34 39.61 1.47 -31.36
CA ARG A 34 38.98 2.65 -31.97
C ARG A 34 38.16 3.38 -30.91
N ARG A 35 38.68 4.54 -30.48
CA ARG A 35 38.03 5.49 -29.57
C ARG A 35 37.01 6.33 -30.37
N GLY A 36 35.76 6.30 -29.95
CA GLY A 36 34.76 7.35 -30.22
C GLY A 36 34.30 7.93 -28.87
N PRO A 37 34.03 9.25 -28.76
CA PRO A 37 33.77 9.87 -27.47
C PRO A 37 32.37 9.50 -26.97
N LEU A 38 32.30 8.76 -25.86
CA LEU A 38 31.09 8.65 -25.05
C LEU A 38 30.98 9.93 -24.22
N LEU A 39 30.01 10.78 -24.58
CA LEU A 39 29.58 11.92 -23.77
C LEU A 39 29.01 11.41 -22.44
N SER A 40 29.86 11.43 -21.42
CA SER A 40 29.48 11.35 -20.01
C SER A 40 28.62 12.58 -19.67
N ARG A 41 27.32 12.38 -19.52
CA ARG A 41 26.44 13.34 -18.86
C ARG A 41 26.21 12.85 -17.43
N ALA A 42 27.19 13.12 -16.57
CA ALA A 42 26.97 13.10 -15.13
C ALA A 42 25.96 14.20 -14.80
N ALA A 43 24.74 13.82 -14.46
CA ALA A 43 23.78 14.74 -13.87
C ALA A 43 24.29 15.09 -12.47
N ALA A 44 24.89 16.27 -12.34
CA ALA A 44 25.24 16.84 -11.05
C ALA A 44 23.96 16.96 -10.22
N LEU A 45 24.00 16.38 -9.01
CA LEU A 45 23.01 16.61 -7.96
C LEU A 45 23.10 18.09 -7.56
N SER A 46 22.30 18.94 -8.19
CA SER A 46 22.08 20.31 -7.71
C SER A 46 21.22 20.25 -6.45
N SER A 47 21.74 20.80 -5.36
CA SER A 47 20.97 21.13 -4.16
C SER A 47 19.69 21.90 -4.54
N PRO A 48 18.55 21.66 -3.86
CA PRO A 48 17.33 22.39 -4.15
C PRO A 48 17.53 23.87 -3.78
N PRO A 49 16.94 24.82 -4.54
CA PRO A 49 16.99 26.23 -4.19
C PRO A 49 16.24 26.46 -2.86
N PRO A 50 16.58 27.52 -2.09
CA PRO A 50 15.81 27.88 -0.92
C PRO A 50 14.40 28.26 -1.37
N HIS A 51 13.41 27.46 -0.96
CA HIS A 51 12.01 27.77 -1.21
C HIS A 51 11.67 29.09 -0.50
N ALA A 52 11.31 30.09 -1.29
CA ALA A 52 10.57 31.23 -0.78
C ALA A 52 9.29 30.70 -0.11
N ALA A 53 9.11 31.04 1.16
CA ALA A 53 7.93 30.68 1.93
C ALA A 53 6.71 31.39 1.33
N THR A 54 6.01 30.70 0.44
CA THR A 54 4.59 30.99 0.21
C THR A 54 3.87 30.55 1.47
N ASP A 55 3.22 31.47 2.18
CA ASP A 55 2.39 31.15 3.35
C ASP A 55 1.41 30.04 3.00
N CYS A 56 1.74 28.82 3.40
CA CYS A 56 0.92 27.65 3.15
C CYS A 56 -0.16 27.68 4.23
N ASN A 57 -1.37 28.07 3.83
CA ASN A 57 -2.51 28.17 4.74
C ASN A 57 -2.86 26.75 5.23
N MET A 58 -2.30 26.37 6.38
CA MET A 58 -2.53 25.06 6.98
C MET A 58 -3.98 24.96 7.43
N SER A 59 -4.62 23.82 7.18
CA SER A 59 -6.06 23.65 7.39
C SER A 59 -6.36 23.04 8.76
N SER A 60 -7.58 23.28 9.25
CA SER A 60 -8.16 22.45 10.32
C SER A 60 -8.58 21.08 9.77
N LEU A 61 -8.99 20.16 10.65
CA LEU A 61 -9.53 18.85 10.25
C LEU A 61 -10.81 18.99 9.42
N GLU A 62 -11.62 19.99 9.73
CA GLU A 62 -12.89 20.27 9.06
C GLU A 62 -12.72 20.96 7.71
N ASP A 63 -11.58 21.61 7.48
CA ASP A 63 -11.27 22.37 6.26
C ASP A 63 -10.48 21.56 5.21
N LEU A 64 -10.27 20.26 5.45
CA LEU A 64 -9.57 19.40 4.49
C LEU A 64 -10.33 19.34 3.16
N VAL A 65 -9.61 19.57 2.06
CA VAL A 65 -10.19 19.56 0.71
C VAL A 65 -10.12 18.15 0.13
N PHE A 66 -11.23 17.42 0.22
CA PHE A 66 -11.39 16.10 -0.37
C PHE A 66 -11.75 16.19 -1.87
N ASP A 67 -10.90 15.64 -2.73
CA ASP A 67 -11.19 15.53 -4.17
C ASP A 67 -11.84 14.18 -4.52
N ASN A 68 -11.46 13.08 -3.87
CA ASN A 68 -12.04 11.74 -4.10
C ASN A 68 -12.07 11.30 -5.58
N ARG A 69 -11.03 11.64 -6.32
CA ARG A 69 -10.90 11.35 -7.76
C ARG A 69 -11.06 9.86 -8.06
N ALA A 70 -10.52 8.96 -7.24
CA ALA A 70 -10.69 7.51 -7.41
C ALA A 70 -12.16 7.10 -7.39
N LEU A 71 -12.96 7.62 -6.45
CA LEU A 71 -14.39 7.33 -6.35
C LEU A 71 -15.20 8.02 -7.47
N LYS A 72 -14.75 9.17 -7.97
CA LYS A 72 -15.37 9.84 -9.12
C LYS A 72 -15.06 9.12 -10.44
N SER A 73 -13.89 8.49 -10.56
CA SER A 73 -13.37 7.96 -11.81
C SER A 73 -13.48 6.45 -11.96
N LEU A 74 -13.69 5.69 -10.89
CA LEU A 74 -13.71 4.22 -10.93
C LEU A 74 -15.08 3.67 -10.49
N PRO A 75 -15.51 2.50 -11.02
CA PRO A 75 -16.81 1.93 -10.67
C PRO A 75 -16.92 1.61 -9.17
N ILE A 76 -18.06 2.01 -8.60
CA ILE A 76 -18.41 1.78 -7.20
C ILE A 76 -19.51 0.73 -7.15
N ASP A 77 -19.39 -0.19 -6.20
CA ASP A 77 -20.37 -1.21 -5.87
C ASP A 77 -21.72 -0.55 -5.51
N PRO A 78 -22.82 -0.91 -6.20
CA PRO A 78 -24.13 -0.37 -5.91
C PRO A 78 -24.72 -0.87 -4.58
N GLU A 79 -24.21 -1.99 -4.04
CA GLU A 79 -24.64 -2.49 -2.74
C GLU A 79 -24.15 -1.59 -1.61
N THR A 80 -25.09 -1.10 -0.81
CA THR A 80 -24.84 -0.15 0.29
C THR A 80 -24.74 -0.83 1.65
N GLN A 81 -25.20 -2.07 1.77
CA GLN A 81 -25.12 -2.83 3.01
C GLN A 81 -23.72 -3.41 3.22
N ASN A 82 -23.25 -3.34 4.47
CA ASN A 82 -21.96 -3.87 4.87
C ASN A 82 -22.08 -5.31 5.40
N TYR A 83 -21.81 -6.27 4.52
CA TYR A 83 -21.65 -7.69 4.87
C TYR A 83 -20.63 -8.32 3.93
N VAL A 84 -19.98 -9.39 4.40
CA VAL A 84 -18.93 -10.09 3.64
C VAL A 84 -19.52 -10.74 2.40
N ARG A 85 -18.95 -10.44 1.22
CA ARG A 85 -19.42 -10.95 -0.08
C ARG A 85 -18.35 -10.87 -1.16
N SER A 86 -18.59 -11.54 -2.28
CA SER A 86 -17.88 -11.25 -3.53
C SER A 86 -18.45 -9.96 -4.14
N VAL A 87 -17.58 -9.07 -4.62
CA VAL A 87 -17.94 -7.79 -5.23
C VAL A 87 -17.47 -7.80 -6.67
N ALA A 88 -18.41 -8.06 -7.58
CA ALA A 88 -18.16 -8.11 -9.01
C ALA A 88 -18.41 -6.75 -9.68
N GLY A 89 -17.61 -6.40 -10.68
CA GLY A 89 -17.87 -5.23 -11.53
C GLY A 89 -17.66 -3.87 -10.84
N ALA A 90 -16.92 -3.82 -9.73
CA ALA A 90 -16.58 -2.60 -9.02
C ALA A 90 -15.15 -2.62 -8.48
N CYS A 91 -14.54 -1.43 -8.40
CA CYS A 91 -13.23 -1.21 -7.78
C CYS A 91 -13.35 -0.86 -6.30
N PHE A 92 -14.44 -0.22 -5.88
CA PHE A 92 -14.64 0.19 -4.49
C PHE A 92 -16.05 -0.14 -4.00
N SER A 93 -16.21 -0.44 -2.72
CA SER A 93 -17.50 -0.47 -2.03
C SER A 93 -17.55 0.62 -0.97
N ARG A 94 -18.60 1.44 -0.97
CA ARG A 94 -18.82 2.44 0.09
C ARG A 94 -19.09 1.72 1.40
N VAL A 95 -18.31 2.03 2.42
CA VAL A 95 -18.42 1.41 3.74
C VAL A 95 -17.87 2.35 4.80
N ARG A 96 -18.59 2.47 5.91
CA ARG A 96 -18.19 3.32 7.03
C ARG A 96 -17.38 2.52 8.06
N PRO A 97 -16.36 3.13 8.67
CA PRO A 97 -15.69 2.60 9.84
C PRO A 97 -16.66 2.16 10.94
N THR A 98 -16.27 1.14 11.69
CA THR A 98 -16.91 0.74 12.95
C THR A 98 -16.19 1.42 14.11
N PRO A 99 -16.87 2.28 14.89
CA PRO A 99 -16.28 3.00 16.01
C PRO A 99 -15.59 2.08 17.03
N LEU A 100 -14.69 2.68 17.83
CA LEU A 100 -14.02 2.04 18.95
C LEU A 100 -14.45 2.63 20.29
N SER A 101 -14.47 1.83 21.35
CA SER A 101 -14.72 2.32 22.71
C SER A 101 -13.51 3.05 23.29
N ASN A 102 -13.69 4.28 23.76
CA ASN A 102 -12.68 5.09 24.44
C ASN A 102 -11.32 5.14 23.69
N PRO A 103 -11.30 5.65 22.44
CA PRO A 103 -10.08 5.70 21.64
C PRO A 103 -9.07 6.67 22.26
N ARG A 104 -7.79 6.29 22.26
CA ARG A 104 -6.69 7.07 22.83
C ARG A 104 -5.48 7.06 21.90
N LEU A 105 -4.90 8.24 21.71
CA LEU A 105 -3.69 8.41 20.91
C LEU A 105 -2.51 7.69 21.55
N VAL A 106 -1.80 6.89 20.77
CA VAL A 106 -0.53 6.27 21.17
C VAL A 106 0.63 7.10 20.64
N VAL A 107 0.61 7.41 19.33
CA VAL A 107 1.64 8.20 18.65
C VAL A 107 1.06 8.81 17.37
N HIS A 108 1.63 9.93 16.92
CA HIS A 108 1.37 10.53 15.63
C HIS A 108 2.67 11.02 14.97
N SER A 109 2.66 11.19 13.64
CA SER A 109 3.76 11.77 12.88
C SER A 109 3.31 13.12 12.32
N PRO A 110 3.80 14.25 12.89
CA PRO A 110 3.51 15.58 12.36
C PRO A 110 3.92 15.71 10.88
N SER A 111 5.07 15.14 10.50
CA SER A 111 5.56 15.16 9.12
C SER A 111 4.59 14.44 8.15
N ALA A 112 4.05 13.29 8.54
CA ALA A 112 3.11 12.56 7.70
C ALA A 112 1.77 13.30 7.58
N LEU A 113 1.25 13.87 8.68
CA LEU A 113 -0.02 14.61 8.70
C LEU A 113 0.09 15.96 7.96
N HIS A 114 1.27 16.55 7.89
CA HIS A 114 1.52 17.75 7.08
C HIS A 114 1.27 17.50 5.58
N LEU A 115 1.47 16.27 5.09
CA LEU A 115 1.22 15.93 3.68
C LEU A 115 -0.23 16.21 3.26
N VAL A 116 -1.17 16.08 4.19
CA VAL A 116 -2.59 16.31 3.96
C VAL A 116 -3.03 17.71 4.41
N GLY A 117 -2.08 18.58 4.78
CA GLY A 117 -2.34 19.98 5.13
C GLY A 117 -2.69 20.25 6.59
N LEU A 118 -2.65 19.24 7.46
CA LEU A 118 -3.02 19.40 8.87
C LEU A 118 -1.96 20.18 9.65
N SER A 119 -2.39 21.25 10.34
CA SER A 119 -1.54 22.02 11.25
C SER A 119 -1.18 21.25 12.52
N PRO A 120 0.01 21.49 13.11
CA PRO A 120 0.42 20.89 14.38
C PRO A 120 -0.59 21.12 15.52
N ASP A 121 -1.28 22.27 15.51
CA ASP A 121 -2.26 22.62 16.55
C ASP A 121 -3.52 21.74 16.51
N GLN A 122 -3.81 21.09 15.38
CA GLN A 122 -4.93 20.13 15.31
C GLN A 122 -4.63 18.83 16.04
N LEU A 123 -3.35 18.50 16.27
CA LEU A 123 -2.93 17.20 16.80
C LEU A 123 -3.32 17.02 18.28
N SER A 124 -3.50 18.12 19.01
CA SER A 124 -3.91 18.16 20.41
C SER A 124 -5.41 18.45 20.60
N ARG A 125 -6.17 18.68 19.52
CA ARG A 125 -7.59 19.03 19.59
C ARG A 125 -8.42 17.82 20.08
N PRO A 126 -9.45 18.02 20.93
CA PRO A 126 -10.29 16.92 21.45
C PRO A 126 -10.89 15.98 20.38
N GLY A 127 -11.19 16.48 19.17
CA GLY A 127 -11.77 15.68 18.08
C GLY A 127 -10.78 14.88 17.23
N PHE A 128 -9.47 15.13 17.33
CA PHE A 128 -8.47 14.49 16.47
C PHE A 128 -8.52 12.97 16.56
N VAL A 129 -8.58 12.46 17.80
CA VAL A 129 -8.60 11.01 18.07
C VAL A 129 -9.85 10.37 17.50
N GLU A 130 -11.01 11.01 17.60
CA GLU A 130 -12.27 10.46 17.09
C GLU A 130 -12.30 10.37 15.56
N TYR A 131 -11.76 11.38 14.86
CA TYR A 131 -11.66 11.32 13.39
C TYR A 131 -10.65 10.26 12.94
N MET A 132 -9.47 10.24 13.56
CA MET A 132 -8.38 9.35 13.16
C MET A 132 -8.59 7.90 13.64
N SER A 133 -9.56 7.63 14.52
CA SER A 133 -10.01 6.27 14.85
C SER A 133 -11.22 5.80 14.02
N GLY A 134 -11.84 6.70 13.25
CA GLY A 134 -13.08 6.43 12.53
C GLY A 134 -14.33 6.42 13.42
N ASN A 135 -14.24 6.98 14.63
CA ASN A 135 -15.41 7.21 15.49
C ASN A 135 -16.27 8.36 14.96
N LYS A 136 -15.63 9.34 14.31
CA LYS A 136 -16.27 10.41 13.54
C LYS A 136 -15.78 10.36 12.10
N ILE A 137 -16.65 10.76 11.19
CA ILE A 137 -16.32 10.87 9.77
C ILE A 137 -15.82 12.29 9.52
N LEU A 138 -14.66 12.42 8.90
CA LEU A 138 -14.11 13.73 8.52
C LEU A 138 -15.08 14.42 7.56
N PRO A 139 -15.39 15.72 7.74
CA PRO A 139 -16.18 16.47 6.77
C PRO A 139 -15.59 16.35 5.36
N GLY A 140 -16.44 16.10 4.36
CA GLY A 140 -16.02 15.89 2.96
C GLY A 140 -15.43 14.51 2.64
N SER A 141 -15.12 13.68 3.64
CA SER A 141 -14.66 12.31 3.39
C SER A 141 -15.80 11.40 2.89
N GLU A 142 -15.47 10.48 1.99
CA GLU A 142 -16.39 9.47 1.44
C GLU A 142 -15.84 8.07 1.74
N PRO A 143 -16.16 7.51 2.92
CA PRO A 143 -15.59 6.23 3.32
C PRO A 143 -15.91 5.07 2.37
N ALA A 144 -14.87 4.35 1.96
CA ALA A 144 -14.95 3.23 1.05
C ALA A 144 -13.90 2.16 1.38
N SER A 145 -13.95 1.03 0.67
CA SER A 145 -12.96 -0.03 0.73
C SER A 145 -12.65 -0.51 -0.68
N HIS A 146 -11.39 -0.84 -0.96
CA HIS A 146 -10.92 -1.22 -2.30
C HIS A 146 -11.04 -2.73 -2.53
N CYS A 147 -11.66 -3.14 -3.64
CA CYS A 147 -11.63 -4.50 -4.16
C CYS A 147 -10.32 -4.79 -4.89
N TYR A 148 -9.62 -5.85 -4.49
CA TYR A 148 -8.43 -6.33 -5.21
C TYR A 148 -8.30 -7.85 -5.05
N CYS A 149 -7.47 -8.47 -5.88
CA CYS A 149 -7.05 -9.86 -5.76
C CYS A 149 -5.56 -9.97 -5.38
N GLY A 150 -5.02 -11.17 -5.31
CA GLY A 150 -3.60 -11.33 -5.04
C GLY A 150 -3.15 -12.78 -5.13
N HIS A 151 -1.86 -12.94 -5.39
CA HIS A 151 -1.15 -14.18 -5.14
C HIS A 151 -0.62 -14.16 -3.69
N GLN A 152 -1.03 -15.11 -2.86
CA GLN A 152 -0.50 -15.28 -1.50
C GLN A 152 0.37 -16.52 -1.49
N PHE A 153 1.66 -16.35 -1.18
CA PHE A 153 2.66 -17.43 -1.19
C PHE A 153 2.70 -18.20 -2.52
N GLY A 154 2.67 -17.47 -3.65
CA GLY A 154 2.71 -18.03 -5.00
C GLY A 154 1.35 -18.41 -5.58
N HIS A 155 0.33 -18.65 -4.76
CA HIS A 155 -0.97 -19.14 -5.22
C HIS A 155 -2.02 -18.04 -5.34
N PHE A 156 -2.76 -18.03 -6.45
CA PHE A 156 -3.86 -17.08 -6.64
C PHE A 156 -4.96 -17.29 -5.58
N SER A 157 -5.30 -16.23 -4.86
CA SER A 157 -6.21 -16.28 -3.72
C SER A 157 -7.65 -15.86 -4.06
N GLY A 158 -7.94 -15.54 -5.33
CA GLY A 158 -9.22 -14.97 -5.73
C GLY A 158 -9.42 -13.58 -5.11
N GLN A 159 -10.67 -13.21 -4.84
CA GLN A 159 -10.98 -11.92 -4.23
C GLN A 159 -10.37 -11.78 -2.83
N LEU A 160 -9.60 -10.71 -2.67
CA LEU A 160 -9.14 -10.17 -1.40
C LEU A 160 -9.91 -8.86 -1.13
N GLY A 161 -9.22 -7.72 -1.19
CA GLY A 161 -9.77 -6.41 -0.89
C GLY A 161 -9.37 -5.90 0.50
N ASP A 162 -9.73 -4.65 0.77
CA ASP A 162 -9.46 -3.96 2.02
C ASP A 162 -10.33 -4.51 3.15
N GLY A 163 -9.98 -5.70 3.66
CA GLY A 163 -10.77 -6.43 4.65
C GLY A 163 -10.76 -5.86 6.07
N CYS A 164 -9.97 -4.83 6.32
CA CYS A 164 -9.91 -4.11 7.60
C CYS A 164 -9.48 -2.65 7.42
N ALA A 165 -9.51 -2.13 6.19
CA ALA A 165 -9.06 -0.79 5.87
C ALA A 165 -10.20 -0.01 5.23
N HIS A 166 -10.31 1.25 5.61
CA HIS A 166 -11.28 2.19 5.07
C HIS A 166 -10.52 3.34 4.44
N TYR A 167 -10.63 3.46 3.12
CA TYR A 167 -10.39 4.71 2.41
C TYR A 167 -11.29 5.78 3.03
N LEU A 168 -10.73 6.92 3.41
CA LEU A 168 -11.52 8.09 3.81
C LEU A 168 -11.69 9.06 2.65
N GLY A 169 -10.65 9.21 1.83
CA GLY A 169 -10.64 10.21 0.79
C GLY A 169 -9.25 10.50 0.23
N GLU A 170 -9.21 11.13 -0.93
CA GLU A 170 -8.01 11.78 -1.47
C GLU A 170 -8.07 13.27 -1.11
N VAL A 171 -7.17 13.70 -0.23
CA VAL A 171 -7.05 15.11 0.18
C VAL A 171 -6.03 15.82 -0.71
N VAL A 172 -6.36 17.04 -1.13
CA VAL A 172 -5.40 17.95 -1.77
C VAL A 172 -4.59 18.64 -0.68
N GLY A 173 -3.34 18.20 -0.53
CA GLY A 173 -2.41 18.75 0.43
C GLY A 173 -1.65 19.99 -0.06
N PRO A 174 -0.71 20.48 0.76
CA PRO A 174 0.21 21.56 0.39
C PRO A 174 0.86 21.33 -0.97
N GLY A 175 0.94 22.39 -1.79
CA GLY A 175 1.53 22.30 -3.14
C GLY A 175 0.66 21.57 -4.17
N GLY A 176 -0.61 21.29 -3.86
CA GLY A 176 -1.57 20.70 -4.80
C GLY A 176 -1.42 19.19 -5.01
N GLN A 177 -0.55 18.54 -4.22
CA GLN A 177 -0.38 17.09 -4.27
C GLN A 177 -1.58 16.38 -3.63
N ARG A 178 -1.97 15.23 -4.19
CA ARG A 178 -3.08 14.43 -3.67
C ARG A 178 -2.56 13.28 -2.83
N TRP A 179 -3.22 13.07 -1.71
CA TRP A 179 -2.89 12.02 -0.75
C TRP A 179 -4.14 11.26 -0.36
N GLU A 180 -4.15 9.96 -0.59
CA GLU A 180 -5.16 9.04 -0.09
C GLU A 180 -4.93 8.80 1.41
N LEU A 181 -5.98 9.00 2.20
CA LEU A 181 -6.02 8.66 3.62
C LEU A 181 -6.77 7.34 3.80
N GLN A 182 -6.17 6.40 4.54
CA GLN A 182 -6.82 5.17 4.97
C GLN A 182 -6.75 4.98 6.48
N LEU A 183 -7.83 4.49 7.08
CA LEU A 183 -7.83 3.95 8.44
C LEU A 183 -7.76 2.44 8.39
N LYS A 184 -6.71 1.82 8.95
CA LYS A 184 -6.53 0.37 8.99
C LYS A 184 -6.73 -0.15 10.40
N GLY A 185 -7.58 -1.17 10.55
CA GLY A 185 -8.10 -1.68 11.84
C GLY A 185 -9.47 -1.12 12.22
N SER A 186 -10.10 -0.34 11.35
CA SER A 186 -11.31 0.44 11.62
C SER A 186 -12.62 -0.31 11.34
N GLY A 187 -12.62 -1.64 11.31
CA GLY A 187 -13.83 -2.47 11.26
C GLY A 187 -13.94 -3.36 10.03
N LYS A 188 -15.06 -4.10 9.95
CA LYS A 188 -15.33 -5.02 8.85
C LYS A 188 -15.79 -4.29 7.59
N THR A 189 -15.47 -4.89 6.46
CA THR A 189 -15.86 -4.48 5.11
C THR A 189 -16.41 -5.69 4.35
N PRO A 190 -16.96 -5.51 3.13
CA PRO A 190 -17.32 -6.64 2.27
C PRO A 190 -16.16 -7.62 2.00
N TYR A 191 -14.92 -7.16 2.17
CA TYR A 191 -13.68 -7.88 1.90
C TYR A 191 -13.06 -8.56 3.13
N SER A 192 -13.70 -8.49 4.31
CA SER A 192 -13.13 -9.05 5.55
C SER A 192 -12.96 -10.57 5.52
N ARG A 193 -13.65 -11.28 4.62
CA ARG A 193 -13.70 -12.75 4.59
C ARG A 193 -14.10 -13.28 5.98
N PHE A 194 -13.23 -14.05 6.62
CA PHE A 194 -13.44 -14.61 7.95
C PHE A 194 -12.84 -13.76 9.09
N ALA A 195 -12.19 -12.63 8.76
CA ALA A 195 -11.52 -11.79 9.74
C ALA A 195 -12.50 -10.83 10.45
N ASP A 196 -12.08 -10.31 11.60
CA ASP A 196 -12.87 -9.39 12.43
C ASP A 196 -12.79 -7.92 11.99
N GLY A 197 -11.96 -7.57 11.01
CA GLY A 197 -11.77 -6.19 10.55
C GLY A 197 -10.93 -5.31 11.49
N ARG A 198 -10.31 -5.89 12.53
CA ARG A 198 -9.55 -5.15 13.55
C ARG A 198 -8.04 -5.42 13.47
N LYS A 199 -7.27 -4.43 13.93
CA LYS A 199 -5.83 -4.54 14.14
C LYS A 199 -5.52 -4.37 15.63
N VAL A 200 -4.31 -4.77 16.01
CA VAL A 200 -3.87 -4.77 17.41
C VAL A 200 -2.63 -3.90 17.58
N LEU A 201 -2.42 -3.44 18.81
CA LEU A 201 -1.40 -2.43 19.13
C LEU A 201 0.00 -2.81 18.63
N ARG A 202 0.47 -4.03 18.92
CA ARG A 202 1.82 -4.48 18.52
C ARG A 202 2.06 -4.44 17.00
N SER A 203 1.04 -4.78 16.21
CA SER A 203 1.16 -4.79 14.75
C SER A 203 1.09 -3.36 14.18
N SER A 204 0.24 -2.52 14.77
CA SER A 204 0.02 -1.14 14.35
C SER A 204 1.22 -0.25 14.67
N ILE A 205 1.82 -0.39 15.86
CA ILE A 205 3.05 0.34 16.22
C ILE A 205 4.21 -0.05 15.31
N ARG A 206 4.37 -1.34 14.98
CA ARG A 206 5.41 -1.80 14.06
C ARG A 206 5.24 -1.21 12.66
N GLU A 207 4.01 -1.17 12.15
CA GLU A 207 3.71 -0.54 10.86
C GLU A 207 4.01 0.96 10.90
N PHE A 208 3.56 1.66 11.95
CA PHE A 208 3.84 3.10 12.13
C PHE A 208 5.34 3.40 12.13
N LEU A 209 6.10 2.72 12.99
CA LEU A 209 7.54 2.95 13.13
C LEU A 209 8.30 2.60 11.84
N CYS A 210 7.96 1.48 11.19
CA CYS A 210 8.62 1.07 9.96
C CYS A 210 8.32 2.03 8.80
N SER A 211 7.06 2.46 8.65
CA SER A 211 6.67 3.46 7.65
C SER A 211 7.51 4.74 7.76
N GLU A 212 7.59 5.31 8.95
CA GLU A 212 8.31 6.56 9.13
C GLU A 212 9.83 6.37 9.07
N ALA A 213 10.37 5.26 9.60
CA ALA A 213 11.79 4.94 9.46
C ALA A 213 12.22 4.80 7.99
N MET A 214 11.45 4.08 7.16
CA MET A 214 11.74 3.92 5.73
C MET A 214 11.71 5.27 5.01
N HIS A 215 10.78 6.16 5.39
CA HIS A 215 10.71 7.51 4.84
C HIS A 215 11.98 8.32 5.15
N TYR A 216 12.43 8.34 6.41
CA TYR A 216 13.64 9.06 6.81
C TYR A 216 14.93 8.40 6.29
N LEU A 217 14.90 7.13 5.90
CA LEU A 217 15.96 6.46 5.14
C LEU A 217 15.97 6.82 3.65
N GLY A 218 15.01 7.63 3.18
CA GLY A 218 14.87 7.99 1.77
C GLY A 218 14.30 6.87 0.89
N ILE A 219 13.71 5.83 1.49
CA ILE A 219 13.14 4.70 0.76
C ILE A 219 11.63 4.95 0.54
N PRO A 220 11.12 4.82 -0.71
CA PRO A 220 9.70 5.00 -0.99
C PRO A 220 8.84 4.07 -0.13
N THR A 221 7.84 4.66 0.55
CA THR A 221 7.01 3.97 1.53
C THR A 221 5.68 4.69 1.72
N THR A 222 4.66 3.97 2.19
CA THR A 222 3.45 4.62 2.73
C THR A 222 3.78 5.28 4.06
N ARG A 223 3.20 6.45 4.32
CA ARG A 223 3.41 7.23 5.54
C ARG A 223 2.37 6.86 6.60
N ALA A 224 2.74 7.01 7.86
CA ALA A 224 1.86 6.71 9.00
C ALA A 224 1.53 7.99 9.77
N GLY A 225 0.27 8.42 9.70
CA GLY A 225 -0.19 9.67 10.33
C GLY A 225 -0.37 9.53 11.84
N SER A 226 -1.08 8.49 12.29
CA SER A 226 -1.38 8.27 13.72
C SER A 226 -1.63 6.81 14.04
N CYS A 227 -1.46 6.45 15.30
CA CYS A 227 -1.77 5.14 15.87
C CYS A 227 -2.64 5.37 17.13
N ILE A 228 -3.85 4.82 17.13
CA ILE A 228 -4.86 5.04 18.17
C ILE A 228 -5.34 3.70 18.70
N THR A 229 -5.25 3.50 20.01
CA THR A 229 -5.70 2.29 20.71
C THR A 229 -7.07 2.51 21.36
N SER A 230 -7.70 1.45 21.86
CA SER A 230 -9.03 1.50 22.50
C SER A 230 -9.15 0.52 23.67
N ASP A 231 -10.31 0.52 24.31
CA ASP A 231 -10.66 -0.50 25.31
C ASP A 231 -11.26 -1.77 24.70
N ASP A 232 -11.76 -1.71 23.46
CA ASP A 232 -12.19 -2.90 22.72
C ASP A 232 -11.03 -3.87 22.54
N THR A 233 -11.28 -5.18 22.68
CA THR A 233 -10.28 -6.23 22.49
C THR A 233 -10.69 -7.23 21.42
N VAL A 234 -9.69 -7.87 20.82
CA VAL A 234 -9.86 -9.00 19.91
C VAL A 234 -8.89 -10.12 20.25
N THR A 235 -9.34 -11.36 20.06
CA THR A 235 -8.50 -12.54 20.29
C THR A 235 -7.46 -12.67 19.19
N ARG A 236 -6.20 -12.85 19.56
CA ARG A 236 -5.08 -13.14 18.65
C ARG A 236 -4.23 -14.28 19.18
N ASP A 237 -3.18 -14.60 18.43
CA ASP A 237 -2.08 -15.51 18.81
C ASP A 237 -2.42 -17.01 18.92
N ILE A 238 -3.68 -17.37 18.67
CA ILE A 238 -4.17 -18.76 18.57
C ILE A 238 -3.27 -19.62 17.67
N LEU A 239 -2.85 -19.09 16.52
CA LEU A 239 -2.04 -19.82 15.52
C LEU A 239 -0.53 -19.60 15.67
N TYR A 240 -0.09 -18.70 16.55
CA TYR A 240 1.33 -18.36 16.71
C TYR A 240 1.94 -19.07 17.92
N SER A 241 1.38 -18.86 19.10
CA SER A 241 1.84 -19.47 20.35
C SER A 241 0.94 -20.61 20.83
N GLY A 242 -0.24 -20.78 20.23
CA GLY A 242 -1.27 -21.70 20.73
C GLY A 242 -2.09 -21.13 21.89
N HIS A 243 -1.71 -19.98 22.43
CA HIS A 243 -2.38 -19.35 23.57
C HIS A 243 -3.15 -18.10 23.12
N PRO A 244 -4.50 -18.14 23.16
CA PRO A 244 -5.30 -16.97 22.83
C PRO A 244 -5.03 -15.82 23.80
N ILE A 245 -4.67 -14.65 23.27
CA ILE A 245 -4.54 -13.42 24.05
C ILE A 245 -5.57 -12.39 23.59
N GLN A 246 -6.14 -11.66 24.56
CA GLN A 246 -6.96 -10.49 24.28
C GLN A 246 -6.05 -9.29 24.05
N GLU A 247 -6.02 -8.79 22.82
CA GLU A 247 -5.25 -7.61 22.47
C GLU A 247 -6.18 -6.44 22.17
N ARG A 248 -5.79 -5.24 22.60
CA ARG A 248 -6.55 -4.02 22.32
C ARG A 248 -6.63 -3.75 20.83
N CYS A 249 -7.84 -3.45 20.37
CA CYS A 249 -8.08 -2.93 19.04
C CYS A 249 -7.29 -1.62 18.85
N THR A 250 -6.76 -1.43 17.64
CA THR A 250 -5.94 -0.28 17.31
C THR A 250 -6.19 0.08 15.84
N VAL A 251 -6.26 1.37 15.57
CA VAL A 251 -6.40 1.95 14.23
C VAL A 251 -5.12 2.71 13.90
N ILE A 252 -4.61 2.49 12.69
CA ILE A 252 -3.50 3.27 12.12
C ILE A 252 -4.02 4.09 10.93
N THR A 253 -3.69 5.37 10.92
CA THR A 253 -3.90 6.25 9.77
C THR A 253 -2.73 6.10 8.81
N ARG A 254 -3.01 5.65 7.59
CA ARG A 254 -2.02 5.49 6.52
C ARG A 254 -2.25 6.57 5.46
N ILE A 255 -1.16 7.10 4.92
CA ILE A 255 -1.17 8.17 3.94
C ILE A 255 -0.25 7.77 2.78
N ALA A 256 -0.76 7.84 1.55
CA ALA A 256 0.02 7.55 0.35
C ALA A 256 -0.57 8.30 -0.85
N PRO A 257 0.17 8.48 -1.96
CA PRO A 257 -0.44 9.03 -3.18
C PRO A 257 -1.57 8.14 -3.71
N THR A 258 -1.48 6.82 -3.48
CA THR A 258 -2.53 5.84 -3.76
C THR A 258 -2.27 4.52 -3.04
N PHE A 259 -3.32 3.74 -2.79
CA PHE A 259 -3.23 2.34 -2.34
C PHE A 259 -3.62 1.31 -3.42
N ILE A 260 -3.59 1.70 -4.70
CA ILE A 260 -3.68 0.76 -5.83
C ILE A 260 -2.48 -0.19 -5.85
N ARG A 261 -2.74 -1.45 -6.19
CA ARG A 261 -1.77 -2.56 -6.12
C ARG A 261 -1.79 -3.35 -7.41
N PHE A 262 -0.81 -4.25 -7.61
CA PHE A 262 -0.85 -5.22 -8.72
C PHE A 262 -2.16 -6.02 -8.67
N GLY A 263 -2.55 -6.45 -7.47
CA GLY A 263 -3.80 -7.12 -7.20
C GLY A 263 -5.07 -6.39 -7.64
N SER A 264 -5.05 -5.06 -7.77
CA SER A 264 -6.19 -4.29 -8.28
C SER A 264 -6.47 -4.61 -9.75
N PHE A 265 -5.44 -4.94 -10.53
CA PHE A 265 -5.57 -5.40 -11.92
C PHE A 265 -5.87 -6.90 -12.01
N GLU A 266 -5.69 -7.65 -10.93
CA GLU A 266 -5.95 -9.10 -10.91
C GLU A 266 -7.43 -9.43 -10.64
N ILE A 267 -8.29 -8.44 -10.35
CA ILE A 267 -9.74 -8.68 -10.22
C ILE A 267 -10.39 -9.15 -11.53
N PHE A 268 -9.71 -8.95 -12.66
CA PHE A 268 -10.14 -9.37 -14.00
C PHE A 268 -9.55 -10.74 -14.41
N LYS A 269 -8.70 -11.34 -13.58
CA LYS A 269 -7.98 -12.58 -13.90
C LYS A 269 -8.98 -13.74 -14.12
N THR A 270 -8.90 -14.37 -15.29
CA THR A 270 -9.66 -15.57 -15.64
C THR A 270 -9.28 -16.75 -14.74
N ARG A 271 -9.94 -17.90 -14.91
CA ARG A 271 -9.72 -19.08 -14.07
C ARG A 271 -8.24 -19.44 -13.99
N ASP A 272 -7.71 -19.36 -12.78
CA ASP A 272 -6.35 -19.77 -12.47
C ASP A 272 -6.21 -21.28 -12.61
N ARG A 273 -5.16 -21.73 -13.30
CA ARG A 273 -4.99 -23.15 -13.65
C ARG A 273 -4.75 -24.04 -12.44
N GLU A 274 -4.01 -23.54 -11.45
CA GLU A 274 -3.62 -24.33 -10.27
C GLU A 274 -4.72 -24.31 -9.20
N THR A 275 -5.21 -23.11 -8.87
CA THR A 275 -6.14 -22.95 -7.75
C THR A 275 -7.61 -23.06 -8.16
N GLY A 276 -7.91 -22.96 -9.47
CA GLY A 276 -9.27 -22.92 -10.00
C GLY A 276 -10.04 -21.65 -9.65
N ARG A 277 -9.43 -20.70 -8.91
CA ARG A 277 -10.06 -19.44 -8.51
C ARG A 277 -10.13 -18.46 -9.67
N VAL A 278 -11.08 -17.53 -9.59
CA VAL A 278 -11.28 -16.46 -10.58
C VAL A 278 -11.26 -15.11 -9.86
N GLY A 279 -10.90 -14.05 -10.60
CA GLY A 279 -11.17 -12.69 -10.17
C GLY A 279 -12.69 -12.42 -10.19
N PRO A 280 -13.21 -11.52 -9.34
CA PRO A 280 -14.64 -11.25 -9.27
C PRO A 280 -15.18 -10.47 -10.48
N SER A 281 -14.32 -9.89 -11.32
CA SER A 281 -14.69 -9.01 -12.44
C SER A 281 -14.21 -9.55 -13.79
N VAL A 282 -14.08 -10.87 -13.96
CA VAL A 282 -13.70 -11.49 -15.25
C VAL A 282 -14.60 -11.01 -16.39
N GLY A 283 -14.00 -10.64 -17.52
CA GLY A 283 -14.70 -10.15 -18.70
C GLY A 283 -15.05 -8.66 -18.69
N ARG A 284 -14.74 -7.93 -17.61
CA ARG A 284 -14.95 -6.47 -17.51
C ARG A 284 -13.74 -5.67 -18.00
N GLU A 285 -13.42 -5.83 -19.28
CA GLU A 285 -12.33 -5.08 -19.93
C GLU A 285 -12.56 -3.57 -19.93
N ASP A 286 -13.82 -3.14 -19.93
CA ASP A 286 -14.22 -1.75 -19.78
C ASP A 286 -13.67 -1.14 -18.49
N ILE A 287 -13.82 -1.84 -17.36
CA ILE A 287 -13.31 -1.40 -16.06
C ILE A 287 -11.78 -1.51 -16.01
N LEU A 288 -11.20 -2.56 -16.60
CA LEU A 288 -9.73 -2.71 -16.66
C LEU A 288 -9.10 -1.51 -17.38
N HIS A 289 -9.64 -1.12 -18.53
CA HIS A 289 -9.16 0.05 -19.27
C HIS A 289 -9.39 1.35 -18.49
N GLN A 290 -10.54 1.50 -17.82
CA GLN A 290 -10.81 2.65 -16.97
C GLN A 290 -9.82 2.76 -15.79
N LEU A 291 -9.49 1.64 -15.13
CA LEU A 291 -8.49 1.59 -14.07
C LEU A 291 -7.08 1.93 -14.59
N LEU A 292 -6.71 1.39 -15.74
CA LEU A 292 -5.42 1.68 -16.38
C LEU A 292 -5.29 3.15 -16.78
N ASP A 293 -6.33 3.71 -17.41
CA ASP A 293 -6.37 5.11 -17.80
C ASP A 293 -6.31 6.01 -16.55
N PHE A 294 -7.08 5.70 -15.49
CA PHE A 294 -7.01 6.40 -14.20
C PHE A 294 -5.59 6.39 -13.62
N VAL A 295 -4.96 5.22 -13.50
CA VAL A 295 -3.62 5.07 -12.90
C VAL A 295 -2.57 5.83 -13.70
N THR A 296 -2.60 5.70 -15.03
CA THR A 296 -1.59 6.32 -15.89
C THR A 296 -1.75 7.84 -15.95
N GLN A 297 -2.97 8.36 -16.06
CA GLN A 297 -3.22 9.81 -16.01
C GLN A 297 -2.85 10.41 -14.65
N SER A 298 -3.09 9.66 -13.58
CA SER A 298 -2.93 10.16 -12.21
C SER A 298 -1.49 10.12 -11.70
N TYR A 299 -0.75 9.06 -12.02
CA TYR A 299 0.54 8.75 -11.38
C TYR A 299 1.70 8.56 -12.37
N TYR A 300 1.40 8.51 -13.68
CA TYR A 300 2.37 8.40 -14.76
C TYR A 300 2.04 9.36 -15.93
N PRO A 301 1.73 10.65 -15.69
CA PRO A 301 1.28 11.57 -16.74
C PRO A 301 2.29 11.69 -17.89
N GLN A 302 3.59 11.44 -17.64
CA GLN A 302 4.63 11.44 -18.66
C GLN A 302 4.38 10.43 -19.79
N VAL A 303 3.68 9.31 -19.52
CA VAL A 303 3.39 8.33 -20.59
C VAL A 303 2.37 8.86 -21.59
N HIS A 304 1.45 9.72 -21.15
CA HIS A 304 0.48 10.38 -22.03
C HIS A 304 1.11 11.51 -22.85
N ILE A 305 2.17 12.13 -22.32
CA ILE A 305 2.96 13.14 -23.07
C ILE A 305 3.79 12.46 -24.17
N GLN A 306 4.40 11.31 -23.86
CA GLN A 306 5.23 10.57 -24.83
C GLN A 306 4.38 9.90 -25.91
N GLU A 307 3.23 9.35 -25.53
CA GLU A 307 2.35 8.59 -26.43
C GLU A 307 0.90 9.11 -26.32
N PRO A 308 0.56 10.22 -27.00
CA PRO A 308 -0.74 10.88 -26.85
C PRO A 308 -1.90 10.10 -27.48
N GLU A 309 -1.67 9.31 -28.52
CA GLU A 309 -2.73 8.65 -29.29
C GLU A 309 -2.76 7.12 -29.09
N ASP A 310 -1.60 6.47 -28.92
CA ASP A 310 -1.51 5.00 -28.88
C ASP A 310 -1.58 4.46 -27.44
N ARG A 311 -2.74 3.88 -27.07
CA ARG A 311 -2.95 3.22 -25.77
C ARG A 311 -1.99 2.04 -25.54
N ARG A 312 -1.69 1.26 -26.57
CA ARG A 312 -0.80 0.08 -26.43
C ARG A 312 0.62 0.55 -26.13
N ALA A 313 1.11 1.56 -26.83
CA ALA A 313 2.40 2.17 -26.56
C ALA A 313 2.45 2.77 -25.14
N ARG A 314 1.43 3.54 -24.73
CA ARG A 314 1.29 4.04 -23.34
C ARG A 314 1.37 2.94 -22.30
N THR A 315 0.67 1.82 -22.53
CA THR A 315 0.60 0.70 -21.59
C THR A 315 1.97 0.03 -21.44
N ALA A 316 2.70 -0.13 -22.55
CA ALA A 316 4.06 -0.66 -22.53
C ALA A 316 5.03 0.27 -21.78
N LEU A 317 4.96 1.58 -22.00
CA LEU A 317 5.77 2.58 -21.28
C LEU A 317 5.45 2.60 -19.78
N PHE A 318 4.16 2.58 -19.42
CA PHE A 318 3.73 2.49 -18.03
C PHE A 318 4.30 1.24 -17.35
N PHE A 319 4.17 0.07 -17.99
CA PHE A 319 4.66 -1.18 -17.43
C PHE A 319 6.18 -1.17 -17.26
N ARG A 320 6.93 -0.63 -18.23
CA ARG A 320 8.38 -0.43 -18.12
C ARG A 320 8.73 0.45 -16.91
N ASP A 321 8.10 1.61 -16.78
CA ASP A 321 8.37 2.55 -15.68
C ASP A 321 8.02 1.92 -14.33
N LEU A 322 6.94 1.13 -14.26
CA LEU A 322 6.55 0.38 -13.08
C LEU A 322 7.62 -0.67 -12.68
N CYS A 323 8.13 -1.44 -13.65
CA CYS A 323 9.22 -2.39 -13.42
C CYS A 323 10.48 -1.70 -12.88
N VAL A 324 10.85 -0.56 -13.47
CA VAL A 324 12.02 0.23 -13.02
C VAL A 324 11.83 0.75 -11.59
N ARG A 325 10.67 1.34 -11.26
CA ARG A 325 10.34 1.79 -9.89
C ARG A 325 10.39 0.65 -8.88
N THR A 326 9.87 -0.52 -9.25
CA THR A 326 9.89 -1.72 -8.40
C THR A 326 11.32 -2.23 -8.19
N ALA A 327 12.15 -2.26 -9.24
CA ALA A 327 13.55 -2.64 -9.13
C ALA A 327 14.33 -1.70 -8.20
N HIS A 328 14.13 -0.38 -8.34
CA HIS A 328 14.74 0.59 -7.44
C HIS A 328 14.29 0.38 -5.98
N LEU A 329 13.00 0.16 -5.74
CA LEU A 329 12.48 -0.10 -4.39
C LEU A 329 13.14 -1.32 -3.75
N VAL A 330 13.15 -2.46 -4.45
CA VAL A 330 13.74 -3.70 -3.95
C VAL A 330 15.24 -3.55 -3.75
N SER A 331 15.95 -2.84 -4.64
CA SER A 331 17.38 -2.55 -4.47
C SER A 331 17.66 -1.75 -3.20
N ALA A 332 16.85 -0.73 -2.91
CA ALA A 332 16.97 0.07 -1.71
C ALA A 332 16.74 -0.77 -0.44
N TRP A 333 15.79 -1.72 -0.48
CA TRP A 333 15.60 -2.67 0.61
C TRP A 333 16.84 -3.53 0.87
N GLN A 334 17.49 -4.01 -0.18
CA GLN A 334 18.71 -4.81 -0.03
C GLN A 334 19.84 -4.00 0.61
N CYS A 335 19.99 -2.72 0.22
CA CYS A 335 21.02 -1.84 0.76
C CYS A 335 20.92 -1.60 2.27
N VAL A 336 19.73 -1.70 2.86
CA VAL A 336 19.50 -1.50 4.30
C VAL A 336 19.17 -2.79 5.05
N GLY A 337 19.23 -3.95 4.39
CA GLY A 337 18.88 -5.24 4.98
C GLY A 337 17.42 -5.36 5.39
N PHE A 338 16.50 -4.67 4.70
CA PHE A 338 15.08 -4.71 5.01
C PHE A 338 14.40 -5.96 4.46
N CYS A 339 13.85 -6.78 5.36
CA CYS A 339 13.07 -7.97 5.04
C CYS A 339 11.56 -7.67 5.16
N HIS A 340 10.87 -7.48 4.03
CA HIS A 340 9.43 -7.19 4.02
C HIS A 340 8.57 -8.34 4.60
N GLY A 341 8.97 -9.59 4.36
CA GLY A 341 8.33 -10.80 4.90
C GLY A 341 7.08 -11.29 4.14
N LEU A 342 6.38 -10.41 3.41
CA LEU A 342 5.21 -10.76 2.57
C LEU A 342 5.21 -9.91 1.28
N VAL A 343 5.87 -10.38 0.22
CA VAL A 343 5.97 -9.65 -1.07
C VAL A 343 4.83 -10.04 -2.00
#